data_AF-A0A6N6JWH1-F1
#
_entry.id   AF-A0A6N6JWH1-F1
#
_cell.length_a   1.000
_cell.length_b   1.000
_cell.length_c   1.000
_cell.angle_alpha   90.00
_cell.angle_beta   90.00
_cell.angle_gamma   90.00
#
_symmetry.space_group_name_H-M   'P 1'
#
loop_
_entity.id
_entity.type
_entity.pdbx_description
1 polymer ?
#
loop_
_entity_poly.entity_id
_entity_poly.type
_entity_poly.pdbx_seq_one_letter_code
_entity_poly.pdbx_strand_id
1 'polypeptide(L)'
;MKAAAEIYRKLLETEQARLTAQQIAGIRQLLEFQTKGQSQWEEELKFIAEDAKKQNPRLTLETTKGSIVVELFEDDAPNTVASLVSLTQKGFYNSLSFHRYEPNFVIQGGCPQGNGSGSGGYRLKSEVSRRNHFMGTFAMACSQPKGNTEGSQFYICTSNGPNVLNLSGSYVVAGRVIEGMDVARRLRAGDRMVKVTVSNLRSREYKPETLPERR
;
A
#
# COMPACT_ATOMS: atom_id res chain seq x y z
N MET A 1 -7.84 12.13 13.55
CA MET A 1 -7.55 13.23 12.60
C MET A 1 -8.38 14.48 12.89
N LYS A 2 -9.72 14.40 13.01
CA LYS A 2 -10.59 15.55 13.37
C LYS A 2 -10.11 16.35 14.59
N ALA A 3 -9.92 15.69 15.73
CA ALA A 3 -9.48 16.35 16.98
C ALA A 3 -8.09 17.01 16.86
N ALA A 4 -7.16 16.40 16.11
CA ALA A 4 -5.81 16.96 15.92
C ALA A 4 -5.85 18.23 15.04
N ALA A 5 -6.65 18.23 13.96
CA ALA A 5 -6.85 19.42 13.14
C ALA A 5 -7.45 20.58 13.95
N GLU A 6 -8.40 20.28 14.83
CA GLU A 6 -9.02 21.29 15.70
C GLU A 6 -8.02 21.88 16.70
N ILE A 7 -7.16 21.06 17.30
CA ILE A 7 -6.07 21.52 18.17
C ILE A 7 -5.13 22.47 17.42
N TYR A 8 -4.73 22.14 16.20
CA TYR A 8 -3.84 22.99 15.40
C TYR A 8 -4.50 24.31 14.98
N ARG A 9 -5.79 24.30 14.62
CA ARG A 9 -6.55 25.53 14.36
C ARG A 9 -6.56 26.43 15.60
N LYS A 10 -6.92 25.86 16.76
CA LYS A 10 -6.98 26.59 18.01
C LYS A 10 -5.61 27.19 18.39
N LEU A 11 -4.52 26.44 18.24
CA LEU A 11 -3.16 26.95 18.44
C LEU A 11 -2.85 28.15 17.54
N LEU A 12 -3.23 28.09 16.26
CA LEU A 12 -3.07 29.20 15.32
C LEU A 12 -3.99 30.39 15.62
N GLU A 13 -5.13 30.18 16.29
CA GLU A 13 -6.05 31.26 16.65
C GLU A 13 -5.65 31.94 17.97
N THR A 14 -5.20 31.18 18.96
CA THR A 14 -4.98 31.69 20.32
C THR A 14 -3.52 32.04 20.62
N GLU A 15 -2.55 31.35 20.01
CA GLU A 15 -1.13 31.47 20.37
C GLU A 15 -0.26 32.08 19.26
N GLN A 16 -0.83 32.48 18.12
CA GLN A 16 -0.05 32.94 16.95
C GLN A 16 0.92 34.08 17.27
N ALA A 17 0.51 35.02 18.12
CA ALA A 17 1.34 36.16 18.53
C ALA A 17 2.60 35.75 19.33
N ARG A 18 2.62 34.53 19.89
CA ARG A 18 3.74 33.98 20.68
C ARG A 18 4.62 33.02 19.88
N LEU A 19 4.26 32.73 18.63
CA LEU A 19 4.94 31.77 17.78
C LEU A 19 5.79 32.48 16.74
N THR A 20 6.93 31.88 16.41
CA THR A 20 7.77 32.33 15.30
C THR A 20 7.11 32.00 13.96
N ALA A 21 7.51 32.70 12.89
CA ALA A 21 7.04 32.40 11.53
C ALA A 21 7.29 30.93 11.13
N GLN A 22 8.42 30.36 11.54
CA GLN A 22 8.76 28.96 11.29
C GLN A 22 7.81 27.99 12.02
N GLN A 23 7.48 28.28 13.28
CA GLN A 23 6.52 27.49 14.06
C GLN A 23 5.12 27.56 13.45
N ILE A 24 4.67 28.76 13.06
CA ILE A 24 3.37 28.96 12.40
C ILE A 24 3.31 28.18 11.08
N ALA A 25 4.36 28.23 10.26
CA ALA A 25 4.45 27.46 9.02
C ALA A 25 4.36 25.95 9.27
N GLY A 26 5.07 25.45 10.29
CA GLY A 26 5.00 24.04 10.69
C GLY A 26 3.60 23.61 11.14
N ILE A 27 2.91 24.41 11.96
CA ILE A 27 1.55 24.10 12.41
C ILE A 27 0.56 24.12 11.25
N ARG A 28 0.68 25.10 10.32
CA ARG A 28 -0.16 25.15 9.10
C ARG A 28 0.03 23.89 8.25
N GLN A 29 1.27 23.46 8.04
CA GLN A 29 1.56 22.24 7.30
C GLN A 29 0.95 21.00 7.97
N LEU A 30 1.03 20.91 9.31
CA LEU A 30 0.38 19.82 10.06
C LEU A 30 -1.15 19.87 9.96
N LEU A 31 -1.75 21.06 10.01
CA LEU A 31 -3.18 21.26 9.86
C LEU A 31 -3.68 20.86 8.47
N GLU A 32 -2.98 21.30 7.42
CA GLU A 32 -3.26 20.91 6.03
C GLU A 32 -3.19 19.39 5.88
N PHE A 33 -2.13 18.77 6.43
CA PHE A 33 -1.97 17.33 6.42
C PHE A 33 -3.13 16.60 7.12
N GLN A 34 -3.53 17.02 8.32
CA GLN A 34 -4.65 16.41 9.04
C GLN A 34 -5.97 16.58 8.28
N THR A 35 -6.20 17.75 7.69
CA THR A 35 -7.43 18.04 6.95
C THR A 35 -7.50 17.24 5.65
N LYS A 36 -6.41 17.21 4.88
CA LYS A 36 -6.30 16.39 3.67
C LYS A 36 -6.46 14.91 3.97
N GLY A 37 -5.72 14.40 4.97
CA GLY A 37 -5.81 13.00 5.38
C GLY A 37 -7.21 12.62 5.82
N GLN A 38 -7.92 13.50 6.54
CA GLN A 38 -9.31 13.27 6.92
C GLN A 38 -10.24 13.16 5.70
N SER A 39 -10.16 14.09 4.74
CA SER A 39 -10.97 14.04 3.52
C SER A 39 -10.71 12.75 2.74
N GLN A 40 -9.44 12.40 2.54
CA GLN A 40 -9.04 11.17 1.84
C GLN A 40 -9.51 9.91 2.59
N TRP A 41 -9.54 9.94 3.92
CA TRP A 41 -10.03 8.81 4.73
C TRP A 41 -11.55 8.68 4.64
N GLU A 42 -12.28 9.79 4.63
CA GLU A 42 -13.73 9.79 4.41
C GLU A 42 -14.10 9.25 3.02
N GLU A 43 -13.27 9.47 2.00
CA GLU A 43 -13.38 8.81 0.70
C GLU A 43 -13.09 7.30 0.78
N GLU A 44 -12.00 6.89 1.46
CA GLU A 44 -11.67 5.46 1.62
C GLU A 44 -12.75 4.70 2.38
N LEU A 45 -13.43 5.32 3.36
CA LEU A 45 -14.57 4.71 4.04
C LEU A 45 -15.73 4.38 3.09
N LYS A 46 -15.94 5.19 2.04
CA LYS A 46 -16.95 4.90 1.01
C LYS A 46 -16.53 3.67 0.21
N PHE A 47 -15.27 3.62 -0.23
CA PHE A 47 -14.75 2.45 -0.93
C PHE A 47 -14.81 1.18 -0.06
N ILE A 48 -14.48 1.26 1.23
CA ILE A 48 -14.63 0.15 2.19
C ILE A 48 -16.07 -0.36 2.21
N ALA A 49 -17.05 0.55 2.32
CA ALA A 49 -18.46 0.18 2.35
C ALA A 49 -18.95 -0.43 1.02
N GLU A 50 -18.38 -0.01 -0.11
CA GLU A 50 -18.67 -0.60 -1.43
C GLU A 50 -18.03 -1.98 -1.59
N ASP A 51 -16.76 -2.12 -1.24
CA ASP A 51 -16.01 -3.39 -1.32
C ASP A 51 -16.61 -4.48 -0.44
N ALA A 52 -17.17 -4.13 0.71
CA ALA A 52 -17.86 -5.07 1.60
C ALA A 52 -19.03 -5.80 0.92
N LYS A 53 -19.55 -5.25 -0.19
CA LYS A 53 -20.64 -5.84 -0.99
C LYS A 53 -20.12 -6.64 -2.18
N LYS A 54 -18.81 -6.69 -2.40
CA LYS A 54 -18.17 -7.30 -3.56
C LYS A 54 -17.47 -8.60 -3.21
N GLN A 55 -17.30 -9.44 -4.22
CA GLN A 55 -16.44 -10.61 -4.13
C GLN A 55 -15.02 -10.25 -4.60
N ASN A 56 -14.24 -9.62 -3.72
CA ASN A 56 -12.86 -9.25 -4.02
C ASN A 56 -11.89 -10.40 -3.73
N PRO A 57 -10.92 -10.69 -4.62
CA PRO A 57 -9.86 -11.64 -4.35
C PRO A 57 -9.09 -11.32 -3.08
N ARG A 58 -8.59 -12.34 -2.39
CA ARG A 58 -7.79 -12.18 -1.17
C ARG A 58 -6.46 -12.90 -1.29
N LEU A 59 -5.39 -12.24 -0.87
CA LEU A 59 -4.08 -12.86 -0.63
C LEU A 59 -3.91 -13.14 0.84
N THR A 60 -3.53 -14.37 1.18
CA THR A 60 -3.07 -14.71 2.53
C THR A 60 -1.57 -14.89 2.49
N LEU A 61 -0.86 -14.02 3.20
CA LEU A 61 0.59 -14.07 3.40
C LEU A 61 0.86 -14.78 4.73
N GLU A 62 1.22 -16.06 4.69
CA GLU A 62 1.74 -16.77 5.87
C GLU A 62 3.21 -16.37 6.02
N THR A 63 3.54 -15.64 7.09
CA THR A 63 4.90 -15.13 7.32
C THR A 63 5.56 -15.77 8.53
N THR A 64 6.87 -15.55 8.70
CA THR A 64 7.64 -15.91 9.90
C THR A 64 7.12 -15.27 11.20
N LYS A 65 6.22 -14.27 11.13
CA LYS A 65 5.65 -13.54 12.27
C LYS A 65 4.14 -13.74 12.45
N GLY A 66 3.52 -14.58 11.62
CA GLY A 66 2.08 -14.81 11.59
C GLY A 66 1.47 -14.52 10.22
N SER A 67 0.14 -14.61 10.12
CA SER A 67 -0.58 -14.44 8.86
C SER A 67 -1.07 -13.00 8.67
N ILE A 68 -1.05 -12.54 7.42
CA ILE A 68 -1.62 -11.27 6.98
C ILE A 68 -2.59 -11.56 5.85
N VAL A 69 -3.82 -11.05 5.92
CA VAL A 69 -4.81 -11.19 4.85
C VAL A 69 -5.01 -9.84 4.17
N VAL A 70 -4.84 -9.82 2.85
CA VAL A 70 -4.99 -8.65 2.00
C VAL A 70 -6.19 -8.86 1.07
N GLU A 71 -7.13 -7.93 1.09
CA GLU A 71 -8.18 -7.81 0.08
C GLU A 71 -7.66 -7.04 -1.13
N LEU A 72 -7.85 -7.57 -2.34
CA LEU A 72 -7.37 -7.01 -3.59
C LEU A 72 -8.47 -6.24 -4.33
N PHE A 73 -8.14 -5.06 -4.86
CA PHE A 73 -9.08 -4.15 -5.52
C PHE A 73 -9.16 -4.41 -7.02
N GLU A 74 -9.77 -5.52 -7.41
CA GLU A 74 -9.83 -5.98 -8.81
C GLU A 74 -10.52 -4.97 -9.75
N ASP A 75 -11.48 -4.19 -9.27
CA ASP A 75 -12.16 -3.17 -10.10
C ASP A 75 -11.30 -1.92 -10.32
N ASP A 76 -10.37 -1.63 -9.39
CA ASP A 76 -9.52 -0.43 -9.42
C ASP A 76 -8.19 -0.68 -10.16
N ALA A 77 -7.62 -1.89 -10.01
CA ALA A 77 -6.35 -2.28 -10.60
C ALA A 77 -6.42 -3.71 -11.20
N PRO A 78 -7.28 -3.96 -12.20
CA PRO A 78 -7.56 -5.30 -12.72
C PRO A 78 -6.33 -6.03 -13.26
N ASN A 79 -5.41 -5.34 -13.96
CA ASN A 79 -4.23 -5.99 -14.53
C ASN A 79 -3.20 -6.32 -13.44
N THR A 80 -3.04 -5.43 -12.47
CA THR A 80 -2.18 -5.63 -11.29
C THR A 80 -2.68 -6.80 -10.45
N VAL A 81 -4.00 -6.87 -10.21
CA VAL A 81 -4.61 -7.99 -9.48
C VAL A 81 -4.45 -9.30 -10.26
N ALA A 82 -4.63 -9.29 -11.59
CA ALA A 82 -4.35 -10.45 -12.43
C ALA A 82 -2.90 -10.94 -12.30
N SER A 83 -1.94 -10.03 -12.28
CA SER A 83 -0.53 -10.36 -12.06
C SER A 83 -0.28 -10.99 -10.68
N LEU A 84 -0.76 -10.36 -9.60
CA LEU A 84 -0.60 -10.84 -8.23
C LEU A 84 -1.20 -12.24 -8.05
N VAL A 85 -2.42 -12.45 -8.56
CA VAL A 85 -3.09 -13.75 -8.50
C VAL A 85 -2.33 -14.80 -9.31
N SER A 86 -1.94 -14.49 -10.55
CA SER A 86 -1.20 -15.41 -11.43
C SER A 86 0.13 -15.84 -10.82
N LEU A 87 0.91 -14.90 -10.28
CA LEU A 87 2.18 -15.18 -9.61
C LEU A 87 1.97 -16.02 -8.36
N THR A 88 0.94 -15.72 -7.57
CA THR A 88 0.61 -16.48 -6.36
C THR A 88 0.22 -17.93 -6.67
N GLN A 89 -0.63 -18.14 -7.68
CA GLN A 89 -1.04 -19.49 -8.11
C GLN A 89 0.15 -20.34 -8.60
N LYS A 90 1.18 -19.70 -9.17
CA LYS A 90 2.45 -20.35 -9.54
C LYS A 90 3.40 -20.57 -8.37
N GLY A 91 3.03 -20.17 -7.15
CA GLY A 91 3.87 -20.26 -5.96
C GLY A 91 5.06 -19.30 -5.94
N PHE A 92 5.06 -18.27 -6.80
CA PHE A 92 6.20 -17.35 -6.97
C PHE A 92 6.63 -16.66 -5.68
N TYR A 93 5.68 -16.24 -4.85
CA TYR A 93 5.96 -15.52 -3.62
C TYR A 93 6.40 -16.40 -2.46
N ASN A 94 6.31 -17.72 -2.59
CA ASN A 94 6.68 -18.65 -1.53
C ASN A 94 8.18 -18.53 -1.23
N SER A 95 8.50 -18.49 0.06
CA SER A 95 9.87 -18.33 0.59
C SER A 95 10.57 -17.01 0.27
N LEU A 96 9.94 -16.05 -0.42
CA LEU A 96 10.54 -14.73 -0.67
C LEU A 96 10.58 -13.89 0.62
N SER A 97 11.58 -13.01 0.72
CA SER A 97 11.75 -12.13 1.88
C SER A 97 11.07 -10.78 1.71
N PHE A 98 10.77 -10.15 2.84
CA PHE A 98 10.63 -8.71 2.94
C PHE A 98 12.04 -8.12 3.02
N HIS A 99 12.52 -7.53 1.93
CA HIS A 99 13.91 -7.08 1.82
C HIS A 99 14.11 -5.65 2.35
N ARG A 100 13.04 -4.85 2.44
CA ARG A 100 13.11 -3.47 2.92
C ARG A 100 12.05 -3.21 3.98
N TYR A 101 12.51 -2.74 5.14
CA TYR A 101 11.68 -2.23 6.22
C TYR A 101 12.06 -0.77 6.46
N GLU A 102 11.07 0.11 6.37
CA GLU A 102 11.21 1.52 6.77
C GLU A 102 10.34 1.76 8.00
N PRO A 103 10.92 2.08 9.17
CA PRO A 103 10.18 2.36 10.38
C PRO A 103 9.11 3.42 10.17
N ASN A 104 7.90 3.15 10.65
CA ASN A 104 6.75 4.03 10.52
C ASN A 104 6.45 4.48 9.08
N PHE A 105 6.71 3.62 8.09
CA PHE A 105 6.38 3.90 6.71
C PHE A 105 5.86 2.65 5.99
N VAL A 106 6.75 1.76 5.55
CA VAL A 106 6.36 0.58 4.76
C VAL A 106 7.24 -0.64 5.06
N ILE A 107 6.68 -1.82 4.84
CA ILE A 107 7.42 -3.07 4.69
C ILE A 107 7.25 -3.55 3.23
N GLN A 108 8.35 -3.84 2.55
CA GLN A 108 8.38 -4.15 1.11
C GLN A 108 8.96 -5.54 0.86
N GLY A 109 8.29 -6.29 -0.02
CA GLY A 109 8.60 -7.68 -0.36
C GLY A 109 8.33 -7.99 -1.83
N GLY A 110 8.34 -9.28 -2.18
CA GLY A 110 8.06 -9.74 -3.54
C GLY A 110 9.23 -9.63 -4.52
N CYS A 111 10.47 -9.47 -4.03
CA CYS A 111 11.67 -9.49 -4.85
C CYS A 111 12.26 -10.92 -4.87
N PRO A 112 12.38 -11.59 -6.03
CA PRO A 112 12.94 -12.94 -6.10
C PRO A 112 14.43 -13.01 -5.74
N GLN A 113 15.17 -11.93 -5.96
CA GLN A 113 16.59 -11.82 -5.61
C GLN A 113 16.81 -11.39 -4.15
N GLY A 114 15.74 -10.99 -3.43
CA GLY A 114 15.83 -10.56 -2.03
C GLY A 114 16.59 -9.27 -1.75
N ASN A 115 17.05 -8.56 -2.78
CA ASN A 115 17.86 -7.34 -2.69
C ASN A 115 17.19 -6.10 -3.31
N GLY A 116 15.98 -6.25 -3.86
CA GLY A 116 15.21 -5.17 -4.50
C GLY A 116 15.43 -5.00 -6.02
N SER A 117 16.37 -5.71 -6.65
CA SER A 117 16.60 -5.59 -8.12
C SER A 117 15.79 -6.57 -8.97
N GLY A 118 15.27 -7.65 -8.39
CA GLY A 118 14.52 -8.68 -9.11
C GLY A 118 13.05 -8.33 -9.37
N SER A 119 12.49 -8.85 -10.47
CA SER A 119 11.09 -8.70 -10.89
C SER A 119 10.46 -10.07 -11.21
N GLY A 120 9.16 -10.10 -11.54
CA GLY A 120 8.43 -11.32 -11.91
C GLY A 120 8.75 -11.87 -13.31
N GLY A 121 9.79 -11.38 -13.98
CA GLY A 121 10.12 -11.74 -15.36
C GLY A 121 9.41 -10.87 -16.41
N TYR A 122 8.74 -9.78 -15.99
CA TYR A 122 8.02 -8.86 -16.85
C TYR A 122 7.72 -7.54 -16.13
N ARG A 123 7.24 -6.54 -16.88
CA ARG A 123 6.69 -5.30 -16.34
C ARG A 123 5.20 -5.19 -16.62
N LEU A 124 4.50 -4.40 -15.82
CA LEU A 124 3.12 -3.99 -16.06
C LEU A 124 3.07 -2.53 -16.50
N LYS A 125 1.99 -2.19 -17.20
CA LYS A 125 1.61 -0.79 -17.41
C LYS A 125 1.08 -0.23 -16.08
N SER A 126 1.45 1.00 -15.73
CA SER A 126 0.97 1.65 -14.52
C SER A 126 -0.54 1.92 -14.64
N GLU A 127 -1.34 1.31 -13.76
CA GLU A 127 -2.77 1.60 -13.63
C GLU A 127 -2.97 2.87 -12.80
N VAL A 128 -4.02 3.64 -13.11
CA VAL A 128 -4.31 4.87 -12.35
C VAL A 128 -4.95 4.48 -11.03
N SER A 129 -4.26 4.75 -9.92
CA SER A 129 -4.82 4.48 -8.60
C SER A 129 -5.83 5.54 -8.19
N ARG A 130 -7.06 5.10 -7.88
CA ARG A 130 -8.13 5.92 -7.31
C ARG A 130 -8.12 5.95 -5.77
N ARG A 131 -7.35 5.05 -5.17
CA ARG A 131 -7.29 4.84 -3.71
C ARG A 131 -6.13 5.65 -3.13
N ASN A 132 -6.33 6.15 -1.91
CA ASN A 132 -5.29 6.86 -1.17
C ASN A 132 -4.51 5.88 -0.28
N HIS A 133 -3.29 6.25 0.10
CA HIS A 133 -2.45 5.43 0.98
C HIS A 133 -2.73 5.72 2.45
N PHE A 134 -2.99 4.68 3.22
CA PHE A 134 -3.15 4.69 4.67
C PHE A 134 -2.42 3.49 5.27
N MET A 135 -2.36 3.41 6.60
CA MET A 135 -1.94 2.18 7.27
C MET A 135 -2.78 1.00 6.77
N GLY A 136 -2.09 -0.07 6.39
CA GLY A 136 -2.70 -1.27 5.81
C GLY A 136 -2.87 -1.23 4.29
N THR A 137 -2.63 -0.11 3.62
CA THR A 137 -2.63 -0.09 2.14
C THR A 137 -1.57 -1.04 1.59
N PHE A 138 -1.98 -1.87 0.63
CA PHE A 138 -1.13 -2.77 -0.14
C PHE A 138 -0.98 -2.22 -1.56
N ALA A 139 0.25 -1.92 -1.97
CA ALA A 139 0.52 -1.24 -3.24
C ALA A 139 1.77 -1.80 -3.93
N MET A 140 1.85 -1.60 -5.25
CA MET A 140 2.97 -2.08 -6.06
C MET A 140 4.17 -1.16 -5.95
N ALA A 141 5.35 -1.75 -5.76
CA ALA A 141 6.61 -1.04 -5.89
C ALA A 141 6.97 -0.88 -7.38
N CYS A 142 7.55 0.26 -7.72
CA CYS A 142 8.02 0.56 -9.07
C CYS A 142 9.29 1.42 -8.98
N SER A 143 10.14 1.36 -10.00
CA SER A 143 11.38 2.16 -10.04
C SER A 143 11.11 3.62 -10.43
N GLN A 144 10.05 3.84 -11.21
CA GLN A 144 9.58 5.18 -11.55
C GLN A 144 8.04 5.21 -11.43
N PRO A 145 7.49 6.09 -10.57
CA PRO A 145 6.04 6.34 -10.51
C PRO A 145 5.49 6.66 -11.90
N LYS A 146 4.41 5.96 -12.29
CA LYS A 146 3.77 6.08 -13.61
C LYS A 146 4.70 5.73 -14.80
N GLY A 147 5.79 5.01 -14.54
CA GLY A 147 6.81 4.66 -15.52
C GLY A 147 6.62 3.31 -16.21
N ASN A 148 5.54 2.57 -15.92
CA ASN A 148 5.31 1.20 -16.41
C ASN A 148 6.44 0.24 -15.98
N THR A 149 6.75 0.24 -14.69
CA THR A 149 7.89 -0.51 -14.10
C THR A 149 7.47 -1.38 -12.92
N GLU A 150 6.17 -1.50 -12.68
CA GLU A 150 5.58 -2.44 -11.75
C GLU A 150 5.88 -3.87 -12.22
N GLY A 151 6.08 -4.78 -11.28
CA GLY A 151 6.37 -6.19 -11.56
C GLY A 151 5.78 -7.07 -10.47
N SER A 152 6.64 -7.74 -9.70
CA SER A 152 6.22 -8.59 -8.58
C SER A 152 6.37 -7.94 -7.20
N GLN A 153 7.11 -6.83 -7.10
CA GLN A 153 7.39 -6.22 -5.80
C GLN A 153 6.21 -5.40 -5.30
N PHE A 154 5.92 -5.51 -4.01
CA PHE A 154 4.83 -4.81 -3.35
C PHE A 154 5.28 -4.29 -1.99
N TYR A 155 4.50 -3.38 -1.41
CA TYR A 155 4.68 -2.92 -0.04
C TYR A 155 3.36 -2.79 0.71
N ILE A 156 3.45 -2.90 2.03
CA ILE A 156 2.36 -2.65 2.98
C ILE A 156 2.72 -1.42 3.81
N CYS A 157 1.84 -0.44 3.85
CA CYS A 157 1.99 0.73 4.71
C CYS A 157 1.78 0.34 6.19
N THR A 158 2.77 0.60 7.04
CA THR A 158 2.77 0.15 8.46
C THR A 158 2.39 1.24 9.46
N SER A 159 2.13 2.45 8.96
CA SER A 159 1.76 3.62 9.75
C SER A 159 0.80 4.53 8.96
N ASN A 160 0.26 5.52 9.66
CA ASN A 160 -0.29 6.71 9.02
C ASN A 160 0.71 7.85 9.20
N GLY A 161 0.89 8.68 8.18
CA GLY A 161 1.76 9.85 8.27
C GLY A 161 1.97 10.56 6.92
N PRO A 162 2.64 11.72 6.93
CA PRO A 162 2.94 12.51 5.73
C PRO A 162 3.57 11.69 4.61
N ASN A 163 4.57 10.89 4.95
CA ASN A 163 5.27 10.06 3.97
C ASN A 163 4.34 9.04 3.30
N VAL A 164 3.41 8.45 4.06
CA VAL A 164 2.43 7.50 3.54
C VAL A 164 1.43 8.22 2.64
N LEU A 165 0.82 9.32 3.10
CA LEU A 165 -0.17 10.05 2.28
C LEU A 165 0.45 10.58 0.97
N ASN A 166 1.74 10.95 0.97
CA ASN A 166 2.45 11.44 -0.21
C ASN A 166 2.65 10.38 -1.31
N LEU A 167 2.41 9.09 -1.02
CA LEU A 167 2.39 8.03 -2.04
C LEU A 167 1.12 8.05 -2.88
N SER A 168 0.05 8.67 -2.38
CA SER A 168 -1.27 8.68 -3.02
C SER A 168 -1.19 9.35 -4.40
N GLY A 169 -1.75 8.68 -5.41
CA GLY A 169 -1.74 9.14 -6.81
C GLY A 169 -0.43 8.89 -7.58
N SER A 170 0.61 8.38 -6.92
CA SER A 170 1.90 8.05 -7.53
C SER A 170 2.10 6.54 -7.76
N TYR A 171 1.57 5.72 -6.87
CA TYR A 171 1.75 4.25 -6.89
C TYR A 171 0.41 3.53 -7.05
N VAL A 172 0.44 2.36 -7.69
CA VAL A 172 -0.75 1.52 -7.88
C VAL A 172 -1.13 0.86 -6.56
N VAL A 173 -2.19 1.34 -5.92
CA VAL A 173 -2.83 0.63 -4.80
C VAL A 173 -3.58 -0.57 -5.36
N ALA A 174 -3.17 -1.77 -4.94
CA ALA A 174 -3.72 -3.03 -5.40
C ALA A 174 -4.62 -3.69 -4.35
N GLY A 175 -4.60 -3.23 -3.10
CA GLY A 175 -5.41 -3.80 -2.03
C GLY A 175 -5.24 -3.13 -0.67
N ARG A 176 -5.80 -3.77 0.35
CA ARG A 176 -5.63 -3.41 1.76
C ARG A 176 -5.55 -4.63 2.67
N VAL A 177 -4.79 -4.51 3.74
CA VAL A 177 -4.77 -5.46 4.85
C VAL A 177 -6.12 -5.41 5.55
N ILE A 178 -6.80 -6.56 5.63
CA ILE A 178 -8.06 -6.74 6.36
C ILE A 178 -7.85 -7.53 7.66
N GLU A 179 -6.79 -8.34 7.75
CA GLU A 179 -6.42 -9.08 8.96
C GLU A 179 -4.89 -9.13 9.11
N GLY A 180 -4.39 -9.15 10.35
CA GLY A 180 -2.95 -9.26 10.63
C GLY A 180 -2.16 -7.96 10.50
N MET A 181 -2.80 -6.79 10.65
CA MET A 181 -2.08 -5.50 10.62
C MET A 181 -1.03 -5.38 11.73
N ASP A 182 -1.27 -5.99 12.89
CA ASP A 182 -0.30 -6.09 13.98
C ASP A 182 0.92 -6.94 13.58
N VAL A 183 0.71 -8.03 12.83
CA VAL A 183 1.79 -8.86 12.25
C VAL A 183 2.60 -8.02 11.26
N ALA A 184 1.93 -7.32 10.34
CA ALA A 184 2.60 -6.47 9.35
C ALA A 184 3.50 -5.40 10.00
N ARG A 185 3.10 -4.84 11.14
CA ARG A 185 3.91 -3.87 11.91
C ARG A 185 5.09 -4.50 12.66
N ARG A 186 5.03 -5.80 12.97
CA ARG A 186 6.12 -6.56 13.60
C ARG A 186 7.16 -7.06 12.62
N LEU A 187 6.83 -7.17 11.33
CA LEU A 187 7.77 -7.58 10.29
C LEU A 187 8.98 -6.64 10.21
N ARG A 188 10.14 -7.21 9.88
CA ARG A 188 11.41 -6.52 9.64
C ARG A 188 12.05 -7.03 8.35
N ALA A 189 13.09 -6.33 7.90
CA ALA A 189 13.90 -6.80 6.78
C ALA A 189 14.48 -8.19 7.10
N GLY A 190 14.36 -9.12 6.16
CA GLY A 190 14.78 -10.52 6.31
C GLY A 190 13.67 -11.49 6.75
N ASP A 191 12.55 -11.01 7.29
CA ASP A 191 11.38 -11.86 7.50
C ASP A 191 10.86 -12.41 6.17
N ARG A 192 10.23 -13.59 6.19
CA ARG A 192 9.89 -14.34 4.98
C ARG A 192 8.40 -14.61 4.89
N MET A 193 7.89 -14.61 3.66
CA MET A 193 6.61 -15.22 3.31
C MET A 193 6.85 -16.73 3.18
N VAL A 194 6.43 -17.51 4.16
CA VAL A 194 6.53 -18.97 4.14
C VAL A 194 5.69 -19.51 2.99
N LYS A 195 4.45 -19.03 2.89
CA LYS A 195 3.50 -19.41 1.85
C LYS A 195 2.59 -18.24 1.53
N VAL A 196 2.24 -18.10 0.26
CA VAL A 196 1.22 -17.14 -0.18
C VAL A 196 0.13 -17.89 -0.94
N THR A 197 -1.12 -17.64 -0.58
CA THR A 197 -2.28 -18.27 -1.21
C THR A 197 -3.29 -17.23 -1.66
N VAL A 198 -4.11 -17.59 -2.66
CA VAL A 198 -5.23 -16.79 -3.15
C VAL A 198 -6.55 -17.45 -2.77
N SER A 199 -7.54 -16.64 -2.43
CA SER A 199 -8.92 -17.09 -2.22
C SER A 199 -9.92 -16.04 -2.74
N ASN A 200 -11.21 -16.39 -2.72
CA ASN A 200 -12.30 -15.49 -3.12
C ASN A 200 -12.17 -14.94 -4.56
N LEU A 201 -11.62 -15.75 -5.47
CA LEU A 201 -11.46 -15.40 -6.87
C LEU A 201 -12.84 -15.30 -7.55
N ARG A 202 -12.98 -14.34 -8.46
CA ARG A 202 -14.14 -14.23 -9.35
C ARG A 202 -14.03 -15.27 -10.46
N SER A 203 -15.15 -15.64 -11.08
CA SER A 203 -15.22 -16.62 -12.17
C SER A 203 -14.66 -16.07 -13.50
N ARG A 204 -13.35 -15.83 -13.55
CA ARG A 204 -12.61 -15.40 -14.75
C ARG A 204 -11.16 -15.87 -14.71
N GLU A 205 -10.48 -15.76 -15.84
CA GLU A 205 -9.04 -15.98 -15.92
C GLU A 205 -8.26 -14.76 -15.36
N TYR A 206 -7.20 -15.04 -14.60
CA TYR A 206 -6.27 -14.05 -14.07
C TYR A 206 -4.96 -14.10 -14.87
N LYS A 207 -5.03 -13.64 -16.12
CA LYS A 207 -3.88 -13.53 -17.02
C LYS A 207 -3.50 -12.06 -17.19
N PRO A 208 -2.32 -11.62 -16.72
CA PRO A 208 -1.91 -10.23 -16.85
C PRO A 208 -1.48 -9.90 -18.29
N GLU A 209 -1.75 -8.67 -18.70
CA GLU A 209 -1.15 -8.03 -19.87
C GLU A 209 0.22 -7.47 -19.49
N THR A 210 1.27 -8.03 -20.08
CA THR A 210 2.66 -7.76 -19.68
C THR A 210 3.44 -7.00 -20.74
N LEU A 211 4.34 -6.13 -20.29
CA LEU A 211 5.40 -5.53 -21.08
C LEU A 211 6.69 -6.33 -20.91
N PRO A 212 7.57 -6.39 -21.92
CA PRO A 212 8.87 -7.05 -21.80
C PRO A 212 9.74 -6.38 -20.72
N GLU A 213 10.60 -7.18 -20.06
CA GLU A 213 11.62 -6.64 -19.15
C GLU A 213 12.52 -5.61 -19.88
N ARG A 214 13.01 -4.61 -19.14
CA ARG A 214 14.05 -3.74 -19.67
C ARG A 214 15.35 -4.56 -19.74
N ARG A 215 15.97 -4.56 -20.92
CA ARG A 215 17.33 -5.05 -21.11
C ARG A 215 18.33 -4.16 -20.38
#